data_AF-A0A0M8QJE0-F1
#
_entry.id   AF-A0A0M8QJE0-F1
#
_cell.length_a   1.000
_cell.length_b   1.000
_cell.length_c   1.000
_cell.angle_alpha   90.00
_cell.angle_beta   90.00
_cell.angle_gamma   90.00
#
_symmetry.space_group_name_H-M   'P 1'
#
loop_
_entity.id
_entity.type
_entity.pdbx_description
1 polymer ?
#
loop_
_entity_poly.entity_id
_entity_poly.type
_entity_poly.pdbx_seq_one_letter_code
_entity_poly.pdbx_strand_id
1 'polypeptide(L)'
;MALLLIPLLLPLLVCLWFWSRPLLSGTWRRSPAWFTWSAVLLLLGAGVSYLIGSLAGASLDPEEACHQAGQTYDRAYRRANFEEYTRWFPLHDKCHAGYDLVPAWVNPALVVLPVLALLCLACAVGLTVIRLRTDKKGTP
;
A
#
# COMPACT_ATOMS: atom_id res chain seq x y z
N MET A 1 26.16 -3.06 12.00
CA MET A 1 24.88 -2.70 11.35
C MET A 1 24.66 -3.44 10.03
N ALA A 2 25.64 -3.54 9.12
CA ALA A 2 25.46 -4.20 7.81
C ALA A 2 25.10 -5.71 7.88
N LEU A 3 25.71 -6.47 8.80
CA LEU A 3 25.46 -7.92 8.96
C LEU A 3 24.02 -8.26 9.40
N LEU A 4 23.32 -7.34 10.06
CA LEU A 4 21.92 -7.52 10.49
C LEU A 4 20.91 -7.22 9.36
N LEU A 5 21.31 -6.47 8.34
CA LEU A 5 20.45 -6.14 7.21
C LEU A 5 20.44 -7.24 6.13
N ILE A 6 21.48 -8.08 6.09
CA ILE A 6 21.61 -9.20 5.14
C ILE A 6 20.41 -10.17 5.19
N PRO A 7 19.95 -10.67 6.36
CA PRO A 7 18.81 -11.59 6.40
C PRO A 7 17.48 -10.94 5.99
N LEU A 8 17.39 -9.60 5.96
CA LEU A 8 16.20 -8.88 5.48
C LEU A 8 16.31 -8.56 3.99
N LEU A 9 17.48 -8.15 3.52
CA LEU A 9 17.70 -7.74 2.13
C LEU A 9 17.72 -8.93 1.17
N LEU A 10 18.33 -10.06 1.55
CA LEU A 10 18.37 -11.26 0.72
C LEU A 10 16.99 -11.78 0.31
N PRO A 11 16.03 -12.04 1.22
CA PRO A 11 14.71 -12.52 0.82
C PRO A 11 13.97 -11.48 -0.03
N LEU A 12 14.14 -10.19 0.25
CA LEU A 12 13.49 -9.11 -0.48
C LEU A 12 14.01 -9.04 -1.93
N LEU A 13 15.32 -9.14 -2.12
CA LEU A 13 15.95 -9.22 -3.44
C LEU A 13 15.54 -10.50 -4.20
N VAL A 14 15.45 -11.64 -3.50
CA VAL A 14 15.00 -12.90 -4.09
C VAL A 14 13.53 -12.79 -4.55
N CYS A 15 12.65 -12.23 -3.73
CA CYS A 15 11.25 -11.97 -4.09
C CYS A 15 11.15 -11.03 -5.30
N LEU A 16 11.88 -9.92 -5.30
CA LEU A 16 11.94 -8.97 -6.41
C LEU A 16 12.45 -9.64 -7.69
N TRP A 17 13.48 -10.48 -7.59
CA TRP A 17 14.03 -11.21 -8.71
C TRP A 17 13.04 -12.20 -9.31
N PHE A 18 12.36 -13.00 -8.48
CA PHE A 18 11.33 -13.92 -8.96
C PHE A 18 10.11 -13.19 -9.55
N TRP A 19 9.75 -12.03 -9.01
CA TRP A 19 8.66 -11.21 -9.54
C TRP A 19 9.02 -10.50 -10.86
N SER A 20 10.27 -10.04 -11.02
CA SER A 20 10.75 -9.33 -12.21
C SER A 20 11.16 -10.24 -13.37
N ARG A 21 11.58 -11.48 -13.11
CA ARG A 21 11.93 -12.45 -14.16
C ARG A 21 10.81 -12.68 -15.20
N PRO A 22 9.53 -12.86 -14.81
CA PRO A 22 8.43 -12.97 -15.76
C PRO A 22 8.17 -11.68 -16.57
N LEU A 23 8.43 -10.52 -15.98
CA LEU A 23 8.36 -9.22 -16.68
C LEU A 23 9.43 -9.15 -17.77
N LEU A 24 10.69 -9.43 -17.42
CA LEU A 24 11.83 -9.36 -18.32
C LEU A 24 11.78 -10.41 -19.44
N SER A 25 11.22 -11.59 -19.15
CA SER A 25 11.03 -12.64 -20.15
C SER A 25 9.78 -12.47 -21.03
N GLY A 26 8.95 -11.45 -20.76
CA GLY A 26 7.69 -11.23 -21.48
C GLY A 26 6.60 -12.28 -21.19
N THR A 27 6.86 -13.26 -20.34
CA THR A 27 5.94 -14.36 -20.01
C THR A 27 4.80 -13.93 -19.07
N TRP A 28 4.93 -12.76 -18.43
CA TRP A 28 3.95 -12.21 -17.49
C TRP A 28 2.53 -12.14 -18.06
N ARG A 29 2.38 -11.78 -19.34
CA ARG A 29 1.06 -11.62 -20.01
C ARG A 29 0.21 -12.88 -19.98
N ARG A 30 0.84 -14.06 -19.94
CA ARG A 30 0.13 -15.35 -19.94
C ARG A 30 0.01 -15.96 -18.54
N SER A 31 0.66 -15.39 -17.52
CA SER A 31 0.76 -16.01 -16.20
C SER A 31 -0.25 -15.42 -15.21
N PRO A 32 -1.32 -16.16 -14.82
CA PRO A 32 -2.25 -15.68 -13.79
C PRO A 32 -1.55 -15.51 -12.44
N ALA A 33 -0.57 -16.36 -12.12
CA ALA A 33 0.20 -16.28 -10.88
C ALA A 33 0.98 -14.96 -10.75
N TRP A 34 1.47 -14.40 -11.87
CA TRP A 34 2.19 -13.12 -11.84
C TRP A 34 1.27 -11.95 -11.47
N PHE A 35 0.05 -11.94 -12.01
CA PHE A 35 -0.97 -10.95 -11.64
C PHE A 35 -1.43 -11.12 -10.19
N THR A 36 -1.61 -12.35 -9.70
CA THR A 36 -1.95 -12.61 -8.29
C THR A 36 -0.86 -12.10 -7.35
N TRP A 37 0.41 -12.41 -7.62
CA TRP A 37 1.53 -11.90 -6.81
C TRP A 37 1.64 -10.37 -6.84
N SER A 38 1.39 -9.75 -8.00
CA SER A 38 1.37 -8.29 -8.12
C SER A 38 0.25 -7.67 -7.29
N ALA A 39 -0.95 -8.27 -7.28
CA ALA A 39 -2.05 -7.82 -6.43
C ALA A 39 -1.68 -7.90 -4.94
N VAL A 40 -1.06 -9.00 -4.50
CA VAL A 40 -0.58 -9.14 -3.11
C VAL A 40 0.43 -8.06 -2.76
N LEU A 41 1.43 -7.80 -3.62
CA LEU A 41 2.43 -6.76 -3.38
C LEU A 41 1.80 -5.36 -3.30
N LEU A 42 0.82 -5.07 -4.17
CA LEU A 42 0.07 -3.81 -4.15
C LEU A 42 -0.73 -3.64 -2.85
N LEU A 43 -1.39 -4.70 -2.37
CA LEU A 43 -2.12 -4.68 -1.11
C LEU A 43 -1.19 -4.54 0.10
N LEU A 44 -0.03 -5.18 0.08
CA LEU A 44 0.99 -4.98 1.11
C LEU A 44 1.49 -3.53 1.12
N GLY A 45 1.74 -2.94 -0.05
CA GLY A 45 2.09 -1.52 -0.18
C GLY A 45 0.99 -0.60 0.34
N ALA A 46 -0.28 -0.92 0.08
CA ALA A 46 -1.42 -0.18 0.64
C ALA A 46 -1.46 -0.29 2.16
N GLY A 47 -1.24 -1.49 2.72
CA GLY A 47 -1.15 -1.71 4.16
C GLY A 47 -0.02 -0.91 4.81
N VAL A 48 1.17 -0.90 4.21
CA VAL A 48 2.30 -0.08 4.67
C VAL A 48 1.97 1.41 4.59
N SER A 49 1.34 1.86 3.50
CA SER A 49 0.90 3.27 3.35
C SER A 49 -0.12 3.66 4.42
N TYR A 50 -1.05 2.75 4.75
CA TYR A 50 -2.04 2.94 5.80
C TYR A 50 -1.36 3.05 7.16
N LEU A 51 -0.41 2.16 7.45
CA LEU A 51 0.37 2.22 8.70
C LEU A 51 1.11 3.54 8.82
N ILE A 52 1.82 3.98 7.76
CA ILE A 52 2.51 5.27 7.74
C ILE A 52 1.56 6.43 8.02
N GLY A 53 0.38 6.46 7.38
CA GLY A 53 -0.61 7.51 7.63
C GLY A 53 -1.19 7.44 9.04
N SER A 54 -1.52 6.25 9.53
CA SER A 54 -2.12 6.06 10.86
C SER A 54 -1.16 6.36 12.00
N LEU A 55 0.14 6.26 11.73
CA LEU A 55 1.22 6.50 12.68
C LEU A 55 1.88 7.87 12.47
N ALA A 56 1.35 8.73 11.59
CA ALA A 56 1.96 10.02 11.28
C ALA A 56 2.08 10.94 12.51
N GLY A 57 1.17 10.81 13.49
CA GLY A 57 1.31 11.38 14.83
C GLY A 57 1.29 10.33 15.93
N ALA A 58 1.97 9.19 15.73
CA ALA A 58 2.14 8.14 16.74
C ALA A 58 2.99 8.55 17.96
N SER A 59 3.38 9.82 18.08
CA SER A 59 3.88 10.31 19.36
C SER A 59 2.75 10.15 20.39
N LEU A 60 3.12 9.67 21.58
CA LEU A 60 2.18 9.56 22.70
C LEU A 60 1.51 10.91 23.01
N ASP A 61 2.17 12.01 22.65
CA ASP A 61 1.62 13.36 22.65
C ASP A 61 1.54 13.96 21.22
N PRO A 62 0.34 14.13 20.63
CA PRO A 62 0.16 14.75 19.31
C PRO A 62 0.68 16.19 19.24
N GLU A 63 0.75 16.89 20.37
CA GLU A 63 1.36 18.22 20.46
C GLU A 63 2.86 18.16 20.15
N GLU A 64 3.53 17.13 20.64
CA GLU A 64 4.95 16.93 20.42
C GLU A 64 5.27 16.64 18.95
N ALA A 65 4.46 15.83 18.24
CA ALA A 65 4.63 15.60 16.80
C ALA A 65 4.48 16.89 15.99
N CYS A 66 3.49 17.73 16.33
CA CYS A 66 3.31 19.02 15.69
C CYS A 66 4.51 19.95 15.93
N HIS A 67 5.04 19.98 17.15
CA HIS A 67 6.23 20.76 17.47
C HIS A 67 7.49 20.23 16.77
N GLN A 68 7.66 18.91 16.64
CA GLN A 68 8.75 18.31 15.86
C GLN A 68 8.67 18.67 14.37
N ALA A 69 7.46 18.83 13.83
CA ALA A 69 7.22 19.32 12.47
C ALA A 69 7.35 20.87 12.35
N GLY A 70 7.68 21.57 13.44
CA GLY A 70 7.80 23.03 13.48
C GLY A 70 6.47 23.78 13.40
N GLN A 71 5.35 23.10 13.67
CA GLN A 71 4.01 23.66 13.62
C GLN A 71 3.46 23.91 15.01
N THR A 72 2.48 24.82 15.11
CA THR A 72 1.73 25.05 16.33
C THR A 72 0.58 24.06 16.45
N TYR A 73 0.38 23.51 17.64
CA TYR A 73 -0.72 22.62 17.92
C TYR A 73 -1.97 23.39 18.37
N ASP A 74 -3.04 23.33 17.58
CA ASP A 74 -4.31 23.97 17.91
C ASP A 74 -5.27 22.97 18.59
N ARG A 75 -5.24 22.98 19.91
CA ARG A 75 -6.12 22.17 20.76
C ARG A 75 -7.61 22.49 20.55
N ALA A 76 -7.95 23.74 20.24
CA ALA A 76 -9.35 24.14 20.03
C ALA A 76 -9.87 23.60 18.70
N TYR A 77 -9.06 23.71 17.64
CA TYR A 77 -9.36 23.12 16.34
C TYR A 77 -9.58 21.61 16.43
N ARG A 78 -8.69 20.90 17.11
CA ARG A 78 -8.78 19.44 17.23
C ARG A 78 -10.03 18.98 17.99
N ARG A 79 -10.41 19.68 19.06
CA ARG A 79 -11.66 19.38 19.79
C ARG A 79 -12.90 19.67 18.94
N ALA A 80 -12.90 20.77 18.19
CA ALA A 80 -14.00 21.13 17.32
C ALA A 80 -14.17 20.16 16.14
N ASN A 81 -13.07 19.54 15.68
CA ASN A 81 -13.05 18.63 14.53
C ASN A 81 -12.75 17.18 14.92
N PHE A 82 -13.16 16.74 16.12
CA PHE A 82 -12.85 15.40 16.62
C PHE A 82 -13.28 14.27 15.67
N GLU A 83 -14.43 14.44 14.99
CA GLU A 83 -14.92 13.48 13.99
C GLU A 83 -14.02 13.35 12.75
N GLU A 84 -13.16 14.31 12.47
CA GLU A 84 -12.17 14.21 11.38
C GLU A 84 -11.09 13.18 11.73
N TYR A 85 -10.73 13.05 13.01
CA TYR A 85 -9.67 12.16 13.49
C TYR A 85 -10.15 10.73 13.77
N THR A 86 -11.46 10.50 13.85
CA THR A 86 -12.04 9.15 14.01
C THR A 86 -12.36 8.47 12.69
N ARG A 87 -12.22 9.18 11.56
CA ARG A 87 -12.43 8.60 10.24
C ARG A 87 -11.28 7.67 9.88
N TRP A 88 -11.66 6.50 9.37
CA TRP A 88 -10.74 5.51 8.81
C TRP A 88 -10.16 5.91 7.44
N PHE A 89 -10.83 6.79 6.70
CA PHE A 89 -10.36 7.39 5.45
C PHE A 89 -11.16 8.66 5.11
N PRO A 90 -10.56 9.70 4.50
CA PRO A 90 -9.12 9.93 4.34
C PRO A 90 -8.41 10.04 5.69
N LEU A 91 -7.15 9.61 5.75
CA LEU A 91 -6.33 9.73 6.96
C LEU A 91 -5.89 11.19 7.09
N HIS A 92 -6.10 11.72 8.28
CA HIS A 92 -5.74 13.07 8.67
C HIS A 92 -5.17 13.06 10.08
N ASP A 93 -4.10 13.80 10.27
CA ASP A 93 -3.59 14.14 11.58
C ASP A 93 -3.13 15.60 11.61
N LYS A 94 -4.14 16.48 11.64
CA LYS A 94 -3.94 17.92 11.55
C LYS A 94 -3.46 18.54 12.86
N CYS A 95 -2.43 19.37 12.77
CA CYS A 95 -1.99 20.26 13.85
C CYS A 95 -2.88 21.49 13.96
N HIS A 96 -3.30 22.04 12.81
CA HIS A 96 -4.26 23.12 12.65
C HIS A 96 -4.91 23.01 11.26
N ALA A 97 -5.85 23.89 10.93
CA ALA A 97 -6.60 23.84 9.67
C ALA A 97 -5.74 23.80 8.38
N GLY A 98 -4.49 24.25 8.45
CA GLY A 98 -3.59 24.40 7.31
C GLY A 98 -2.43 23.40 7.25
N TYR A 99 -2.26 22.53 8.25
CA TYR A 99 -1.15 21.58 8.27
C TYR A 99 -1.58 20.22 8.77
N ASP A 100 -1.27 19.20 7.96
CA ASP A 100 -1.52 17.79 8.22
C ASP A 100 -0.19 17.06 8.32
N LEU A 101 0.00 16.29 9.40
CA LEU A 101 1.17 15.44 9.58
C LEU A 101 1.15 14.26 8.61
N VAL A 102 -0.04 13.85 8.13
CA VAL A 102 -0.17 12.79 7.14
C VAL A 102 0.41 13.27 5.80
N PRO A 103 1.42 12.57 5.24
CA PRO A 103 1.99 12.98 3.96
C PRO A 103 0.94 12.98 2.85
N ALA A 104 0.97 14.01 1.99
CA ALA A 104 -0.03 14.21 0.94
C ALA A 104 -0.18 13.05 -0.05
N TRP A 105 0.81 12.18 -0.17
CA TRP A 105 0.78 11.01 -1.05
C TRP A 105 0.04 9.80 -0.45
N VAL A 106 -0.17 9.74 0.87
CA VAL A 106 -0.74 8.57 1.55
C VAL A 106 -2.18 8.31 1.10
N ASN A 107 -3.04 9.32 1.15
CA ASN A 107 -4.45 9.18 0.75
C ASN A 107 -4.61 8.78 -0.74
N PRO A 108 -3.91 9.42 -1.70
CA PRO A 108 -3.89 8.93 -3.07
C PRO A 108 -3.38 7.49 -3.22
N ALA A 109 -2.31 7.11 -2.51
CA ALA A 109 -1.75 5.76 -2.56
C ALA A 109 -2.76 4.70 -2.05
N LEU A 110 -3.51 5.02 -0.99
CA LEU A 110 -4.55 4.15 -0.43
C LEU A 110 -5.74 3.93 -1.37
N VAL A 111 -5.95 4.81 -2.34
CA VAL A 111 -6.96 4.62 -3.40
C VAL A 111 -6.36 3.87 -4.59
N VAL A 112 -5.20 4.32 -5.08
CA VAL A 112 -4.60 3.81 -6.32
C VAL A 112 -4.14 2.36 -6.16
N LEU A 113 -3.49 2.01 -5.04
CA LEU A 113 -2.91 0.68 -4.86
C LEU A 113 -3.99 -0.44 -4.81
N PRO A 114 -5.10 -0.31 -4.05
CA PRO A 114 -6.16 -1.31 -4.09
C PRO A 114 -6.86 -1.39 -5.44
N VAL A 115 -7.08 -0.25 -6.13
CA VAL A 115 -7.66 -0.25 -7.47
C VAL A 115 -6.79 -1.03 -8.45
N LEU A 116 -5.47 -0.80 -8.45
CA LEU A 116 -4.53 -1.57 -9.26
C LEU A 116 -4.52 -3.05 -8.86
N ALA A 117 -4.61 -3.37 -7.57
CA ALA A 117 -4.68 -4.75 -7.10
C ALA A 117 -5.92 -5.47 -7.64
N LEU A 118 -7.09 -4.81 -7.62
CA LEU A 118 -8.33 -5.34 -8.19
C LEU A 118 -8.22 -5.58 -9.70
N LEU A 119 -7.58 -4.66 -10.44
CA LEU A 119 -7.31 -4.84 -11.87
C LEU A 119 -6.40 -6.06 -12.12
N CYS A 120 -5.35 -6.23 -11.31
CA CYS A 120 -4.50 -7.41 -11.38
C CYS A 120 -5.29 -8.70 -11.11
N LEU A 121 -6.15 -8.73 -10.08
CA LEU A 121 -6.99 -9.89 -9.77
C LEU A 121 -7.96 -10.20 -10.90
N ALA A 122 -8.60 -9.17 -11.49
CA ALA A 122 -9.49 -9.35 -12.64
C ALA A 122 -8.75 -9.99 -13.83
N CYS A 123 -7.51 -9.54 -14.13
CA CYS A 123 -6.66 -10.16 -15.14
C CYS A 123 -6.32 -11.62 -14.79
N ALA A 124 -5.96 -11.91 -13.53
CA ALA A 124 -5.63 -13.26 -13.07
C ALA A 124 -6.82 -14.22 -13.23
N VAL A 125 -8.02 -13.78 -12.82
CA VAL A 125 -9.26 -14.55 -12.99
C VAL A 125 -9.57 -14.77 -14.46
N GLY A 126 -9.50 -13.72 -15.29
CA GLY A 126 -9.74 -13.82 -16.73
C GLY A 126 -8.81 -14.83 -17.41
N LEU A 127 -7.51 -14.76 -17.13
CA LEU A 127 -6.52 -15.71 -17.66
C LEU A 127 -6.77 -17.14 -17.18
N THR A 128 -7.14 -17.32 -15.91
CA THR A 128 -7.47 -18.64 -15.34
C THR A 128 -8.70 -19.24 -16.01
N VAL A 129 -9.76 -18.44 -16.19
CA VAL A 129 -10.99 -18.88 -16.89
C VAL A 129 -10.70 -19.25 -18.34
N ILE A 130 -9.88 -18.47 -19.05
CA ILE A 130 -9.48 -18.79 -20.43
C ILE A 130 -8.75 -20.13 -20.49
N ARG A 131 -7.79 -20.38 -19.60
CA ARG A 131 -7.05 -21.66 -19.51
C ARG A 131 -7.98 -22.84 -19.24
N LEU A 132 -8.88 -22.72 -18.27
CA LEU A 132 -9.85 -23.76 -17.96
C LEU A 132 -10.79 -24.06 -19.14
N ARG A 133 -11.16 -23.04 -19.92
CA ARG A 133 -11.99 -23.22 -21.12
C ARG A 133 -11.23 -23.89 -22.26
N THR A 134 -9.94 -23.62 -22.43
CA THR A 134 -9.12 -24.27 -23.46
C THR A 134 -8.87 -25.74 -23.12
N ASP A 135 -8.59 -26.06 -21.85
CA ASP A 135 -8.34 -27.43 -21.41
C ASP A 135 -9.58 -28.33 -21.57
N LYS A 136 -10.77 -27.79 -21.26
CA LYS A 136 -12.06 -28.48 -21.47
C LYS A 136 -12.41 -28.72 -22.93
N LYS A 137 -11.86 -27.95 -23.88
CA LYS A 137 -12.09 -28.16 -25.31
C LYS A 137 -11.10 -29.15 -25.94
N GLY A 138 -9.98 -29.42 -25.27
CA GLY A 138 -8.93 -30.32 -25.76
C GLY A 138 -9.02 -31.75 -25.22
N THR A 139 -10.03 -32.08 -24.41
CA THR A 139 -10.30 -33.44 -23.94
C THR A 139 -11.26 -34.12 -24.94
N PRO A 140 -10.82 -35.16 -25.67
CA PRO A 140 -11.66 -35.90 -26.62
C PRO A 140 -12.76 -36.72 -25.93
#